data_AF-A0A0B7B6E3-F1
#
_entry.id   AF-A0A0B7B6E3-F1
#
_cell.length_a   1.000
_cell.length_b   1.000
_cell.length_c   1.000
_cell.angle_alpha   90.00
_cell.angle_beta   90.00
_cell.angle_gamma   90.00
#
_symmetry.space_group_name_H-M   'P 1'
#
loop_
_entity.id
_entity.type
_entity.pdbx_description
1 polymer ?
#
loop_
_entity_poly.entity_id
_entity_poly.type
_entity_poly.pdbx_seq_one_letter_code
_entity_poly.pdbx_strand_id
1 'polypeptide(L)' 'HIFKLEQAEYNLEGINWQHIEFLDNQEALDLIAAKPMNMLALIDEESKFPKGTDESMLNKLHQYHGSHPNYLKPK' A
#
# COMPACT_ATOMS: atom_id res chain seq x y z
N HIS A 1 2.52 -10.06 -7.15
CA HIS A 1 3.88 -10.46 -7.58
C HIS A 1 3.89 -11.85 -8.23
N ILE A 2 3.43 -12.91 -7.55
CA ILE A 2 3.45 -14.32 -8.04
C ILE A 2 2.80 -14.49 -9.43
N PHE A 3 1.57 -13.99 -9.60
CA PHE A 3 0.86 -14.08 -10.88
C PHE A 3 1.59 -13.41 -12.06
N LYS A 4 2.38 -12.36 -11.85
CA LYS A 4 3.13 -11.71 -12.94
C LYS A 4 4.33 -12.56 -13.36
N LEU A 5 4.99 -13.20 -12.40
CA LEU A 5 6.15 -14.05 -12.65
C LEU A 5 5.75 -15.32 -13.39
N GLU A 6 4.66 -15.96 -12.98
CA GLU A 6 4.16 -17.18 -13.62
C GLU A 6 3.71 -16.94 -15.06
N GLN A 7 3.05 -15.81 -15.33
CA GLN A 7 2.68 -15.39 -16.68
C GLN A 7 3.91 -15.08 -17.56
N ALA A 8 4.98 -14.53 -16.98
CA ALA A 8 6.23 -14.31 -17.69
C ALA A 8 6.92 -15.64 -18.05
N GLU A 9 6.84 -16.64 -17.18
CA GLU A 9 7.39 -17.98 -17.43
C GLU A 9 6.63 -18.70 -18.55
N TYR A 10 5.29 -18.67 -18.54
CA TYR A 10 4.49 -19.27 -19.61
C TYR A 10 4.78 -18.65 -20.98
N ASN A 11 5.03 -17.33 -21.02
CA ASN A 11 5.47 -16.64 -22.24
C ASN A 11 6.88 -17.09 -22.68
N LEU A 12 7.79 -17.32 -21.74
CA LEU A 12 9.16 -17.73 -22.02
C LEU A 12 9.23 -19.18 -22.51
N GLU A 13 8.40 -20.07 -21.94
CA GLU A 13 8.29 -21.48 -22.32
C GLU A 13 7.45 -21.70 -23.59
N GLY A 14 6.81 -20.65 -24.13
CA GLY A 14 5.94 -20.76 -25.30
C GLY A 14 4.68 -21.59 -25.06
N ILE A 15 4.24 -21.67 -23.80
CA ILE A 15 3.00 -22.35 -23.45
C ILE A 15 1.82 -21.58 -24.07
N ASN A 16 0.82 -22.29 -24.59
CA ASN A 16 -0.41 -21.65 -25.04
C ASN A 16 -1.30 -21.34 -23.83
N TRP A 17 -1.31 -20.10 -23.37
CA TRP A 17 -2.09 -19.63 -22.22
C TRP A 17 -2.79 -18.30 -22.56
N GLN A 18 -3.83 -17.95 -21.80
CA GLN A 18 -4.56 -16.68 -21.96
C GLN A 18 -4.14 -15.68 -20.89
N HIS A 19 -3.82 -14.45 -21.30
CA HIS A 19 -3.55 -13.37 -20.37
C HIS A 19 -4.76 -13.15 -19.45
N ILE A 20 -4.52 -13.25 -18.15
CA ILE A 20 -5.54 -12.97 -17.14
C ILE A 20 -5.26 -11.57 -16.63
N GLU A 21 -6.15 -10.63 -16.97
CA GLU A 21 -6.16 -9.32 -16.34
C GLU A 21 -6.58 -9.47 -14.87
N PHE A 22 -5.80 -8.90 -13.97
CA PHE A 22 -6.13 -8.84 -12.56
C PHE A 22 -5.88 -7.43 -12.02
N LEU A 23 -6.67 -7.02 -11.05
CA LEU A 23 -6.46 -5.77 -10.32
C LEU A 23 -5.34 -5.97 -9.31
N ASP A 24 -4.24 -5.27 -9.51
CA ASP A 24 -3.11 -5.28 -8.60
C ASP A 24 -3.41 -4.43 -7.37
N ASN A 25 -3.34 -5.03 -6.18
CA ASN A 25 -3.55 -4.32 -4.92
C ASN A 25 -2.27 -3.63 -4.42
N GLN A 26 -1.21 -3.56 -5.24
CA GLN A 26 0.06 -2.94 -4.88
C GLN A 26 -0.11 -1.52 -4.33
N GLU A 27 -1.01 -0.69 -4.87
CA GLU A 27 -1.24 0.67 -4.34
C GLU A 27 -1.80 0.66 -2.91
N ALA A 28 -2.63 -0.33 -2.56
CA ALA A 28 -3.12 -0.48 -1.19
C ALA A 28 -2.01 -1.01 -0.26
N LEU A 29 -1.20 -1.96 -0.72
CA LEU A 29 -0.06 -2.49 0.04
C LEU A 29 1.01 -1.42 0.29
N ASP A 30 1.28 -0.58 -0.71
CA ASP A 30 2.17 0.57 -0.64
C ASP A 30 1.74 1.56 0.44
N LEU A 31 0.45 1.90 0.46
CA LEU A 31 -0.16 2.78 1.45
C LEU A 31 -0.10 2.18 2.88
N ILE A 32 -0.37 0.88 3.02
CA ILE A 32 -0.45 0.23 4.33
C ILE A 32 0.94 -0.01 4.93
N ALA A 33 1.89 -0.58 4.15
CA ALA A 33 3.10 -1.15 4.72
C ALA A 33 4.37 -1.11 3.84
N ALA A 34 4.27 -0.90 2.52
CA ALA A 34 5.41 -1.14 1.62
C ALA A 34 6.25 0.12 1.27
N LYS A 35 5.67 1.33 1.25
CA LYS A 35 6.41 2.57 0.95
C LYS A 35 6.84 3.34 2.19
N PRO A 36 7.88 4.20 2.14
CA PRO A 36 8.20 5.11 3.22
C PRO A 36 6.99 5.97 3.61
N MET A 37 6.87 6.33 4.88
CA MET A 37 5.72 7.05 5.42
C MET A 37 4.38 6.35 5.14
N ASN A 38 4.36 5.02 5.04
CA ASN A 38 3.12 4.25 5.03
C ASN A 38 2.38 4.35 6.37
N MET A 39 1.12 3.91 6.40
CA MET A 39 0.27 3.99 7.59
C MET A 39 0.90 3.32 8.81
N LEU A 40 1.44 2.10 8.68
CA LEU A 40 2.05 1.39 9.81
C LEU A 40 3.33 2.09 10.31
N ALA A 41 4.13 2.67 9.41
CA ALA A 41 5.33 3.42 9.76
C ALA A 41 4.98 4.70 10.54
N LEU A 42 3.95 5.43 10.11
CA LEU A 42 3.48 6.64 10.80
C LEU A 42 2.88 6.30 12.18
N ILE A 43 2.16 5.18 12.29
CA ILE A 43 1.65 4.67 13.57
C ILE A 43 2.80 4.28 14.50
N ASP A 44 3.80 3.55 14.00
CA ASP A 44 4.97 3.12 14.79
C ASP A 44 5.79 4.31 15.30
N GLU A 45 6.00 5.33 14.44
CA GLU A 45 6.65 6.58 14.82
C GLU A 45 5.88 7.30 15.94
N GLU A 46 4.56 7.48 15.76
CA GLU A 46 3.73 8.20 16.73
C GLU A 46 3.60 7.46 18.06
N SER A 47 3.50 6.13 18.03
CA SER A 47 3.41 5.28 19.23
C SER A 47 4.66 5.36 20.11
N LYS A 48 5.81 5.69 19.51
CA LYS A 48 7.09 5.87 20.22
C LYS A 48 7.34 7.32 20.60
N PHE A 49 6.52 8.26 20.11
CA PHE A 49 6.72 9.68 20.36
C PHE A 49 6.31 10.02 21.80
N PRO A 50 7.17 10.65 22.63
CA PRO A 50 6.89 10.88 24.05
C PRO A 50 5.62 11.70 24.36
N LYS A 51 5.07 12.39 23.36
CA LYS A 51 3.82 13.18 23.45
C LYS A 51 2.85 12.84 22.32
N GLY A 52 2.96 11.64 21.76
CA GLY A 52 2.08 11.21 20.68
C GLY A 52 0.66 11.03 21.20
N THR A 53 -0.30 11.51 20.42
CA THR A 53 -1.73 11.34 20.70
C THR A 53 -2.43 10.79 19.45
N ASP A 54 -3.63 10.23 19.64
CA ASP A 54 -4.44 9.78 18.50
C ASP A 54 -4.76 10.92 17.54
N GLU A 55 -4.87 12.15 18.05
CA GLU A 55 -5.11 13.35 17.23
C GLU A 55 -3.89 13.73 16.39
N SER A 56 -2.68 13.72 16.97
CA SER A 56 -1.46 13.98 16.20
C SER A 56 -1.17 12.86 15.20
N MET A 57 -1.45 11.60 15.55
CA MET A 57 -1.43 10.47 14.63
C MET A 57 -2.36 10.69 13.43
N LEU A 58 -3.62 11.04 13.70
CA LEU A 58 -4.63 11.28 12.67
C LEU A 58 -4.23 12.45 11.76
N ASN A 59 -3.69 13.53 12.34
CA ASN A 59 -3.20 14.68 11.57
C ASN A 59 -2.03 14.29 10.64
N LYS A 60 -1.09 13.46 11.09
CA LYS A 60 -0.01 12.93 10.23
C LYS A 60 -0.59 12.09 9.09
N LEU A 61 -1.51 11.16 9.39
CA LEU A 61 -2.15 10.35 8.35
C LEU A 61 -2.90 11.22 7.32
N HIS A 62 -3.63 12.24 7.78
CA HIS A 62 -4.30 13.21 6.90
C HIS A 62 -3.34 14.05 6.06
N GLN A 63 -2.16 14.38 6.60
CA GLN A 63 -1.13 15.15 5.91
C GLN A 63 -0.46 14.33 4.81
N TYR A 64 -0.06 13.09 5.10
CA TYR A 64 0.69 12.26 4.15
C TYR A 64 -0.19 11.52 3.15
N HIS A 65 -1.43 11.16 3.52
CA HIS A 65 -2.29 10.31 2.69
C HIS A 65 -3.63 10.95 2.33
N GLY A 66 -3.86 12.21 2.72
CA GLY A 66 -5.16 12.86 2.56
C GLY A 66 -5.67 13.01 1.13
N SER A 67 -4.80 12.91 0.12
CA SER A 67 -5.15 12.94 -1.31
C SER A 67 -5.02 11.56 -1.98
N HIS A 68 -4.69 10.51 -1.23
CA HIS A 68 -4.47 9.19 -1.78
C HIS A 68 -5.82 8.51 -2.09
N PRO A 69 -6.02 7.92 -3.28
CA PRO A 69 -7.32 7.36 -3.69
C PRO A 69 -7.83 6.24 -2.76
N ASN A 70 -6.91 5.48 -2.17
CA ASN A 70 -7.22 4.40 -1.21
C ASN A 70 -7.32 4.88 0.26
N TYR A 71 -7.32 6.19 0.51
CA TYR A 71 -7.44 6.77 1.85
C TYR A 71 -8.61 7.75 1.91
N LEU A 72 -9.54 7.51 2.83
CA LEU A 72 -10.74 8.33 2.99
C LEU A 72 -10.70 9.06 4.32
N LYS A 73 -10.77 10.40 4.26
CA LYS A 73 -10.94 11.22 5.46
C LYS A 73 -12.38 11.06 5.98
N PRO A 74 -12.56 10.71 7.27
CA PRO A 74 -13.89 10.73 7.87
C PRO A 74 -14.47 12.15 7.84
N LYS A 75 -15.81 12.25 7.80
CA LYS A 75 -16.55 13.53 7.80
C LYS A 75 -16.56 14.18 9.18
#